data_AF-A0A7Z9GBW2-F1
#
_entry.id   AF-A0A7Z9GBW2-F1
#
_cell.length_a   1.000
_cell.length_b   1.000
_cell.length_c   1.000
_cell.angle_alpha   90.00
_cell.angle_beta   90.00
_cell.angle_gamma   90.00
#
_symmetry.space_group_name_H-M   'P 1'
#
loop_
_entity.id
_entity.type
_entity.pdbx_description
1 polymer ?
#
loop_
_entity_poly.entity_id
_entity_poly.type
_entity_poly.pdbx_seq_one_letter_code
_entity_poly.pdbx_strand_id
1 'polypeptide(L)'
;MATNTVVGILTCTDGTNIPLKAEIVEGTETSLTTDTVYTSTAIQVGDYAIGKTVTHGLIQFANGFQYAYILRQGLVASVIPCCVNGASTATPRLWAPITLMAGDLLRVMNQTAADRGAALCYVTNRGTQRIATV
;
A
#
# COMPACT_ATOMS: atom_id res chain seq x y z
N MET A 1 21.57 4.27 -3.19
CA MET A 1 20.11 4.50 -3.20
C MET A 1 19.63 4.27 -4.62
N ALA A 2 18.90 3.18 -4.84
CA ALA A 2 18.42 2.80 -6.18
C ALA A 2 16.95 3.18 -6.36
N THR A 3 16.51 3.27 -7.62
CA THR A 3 15.09 3.32 -7.97
C THR A 3 14.60 1.90 -8.18
N ASN A 4 13.53 1.52 -7.48
CA ASN A 4 12.95 0.19 -7.57
C ASN A 4 11.49 0.25 -8.01
N THR A 5 11.09 -0.73 -8.80
CA THR A 5 9.68 -0.97 -9.09
C THR A 5 8.98 -1.49 -7.84
N VAL A 6 7.94 -0.78 -7.43
CA VAL A 6 6.98 -1.21 -6.41
C VAL A 6 5.67 -1.51 -7.12
N VAL A 7 5.13 -2.71 -6.90
CA VAL A 7 3.87 -3.16 -7.50
C VAL A 7 2.89 -3.53 -6.41
N GLY A 8 1.61 -3.55 -6.72
CA GLY A 8 0.62 -4.02 -5.77
C GLY A 8 -0.76 -4.16 -6.38
N ILE A 9 -1.65 -4.72 -5.57
CA ILE A 9 -3.06 -4.88 -5.92
C ILE A 9 -3.91 -4.66 -4.69
N LEU A 10 -5.01 -3.93 -4.86
CA LEU A 10 -6.11 -3.86 -3.89
C LEU A 10 -7.33 -4.51 -4.51
N THR A 11 -7.99 -5.39 -3.76
CA THR A 11 -9.20 -6.09 -4.22
C THR A 11 -10.41 -5.61 -3.42
N CYS A 12 -11.44 -5.19 -4.14
CA CYS A 12 -12.68 -4.68 -3.58
C CYS A 12 -13.75 -5.78 -3.44
N THR A 13 -14.76 -5.53 -2.61
CA THR A 13 -15.88 -6.46 -2.37
C THR A 13 -16.65 -6.85 -3.63
N ASP A 14 -16.67 -5.99 -4.63
CA ASP A 14 -17.37 -6.19 -5.89
C ASP A 14 -16.52 -6.89 -6.96
N GLY A 15 -15.33 -7.36 -6.60
CA GLY A 15 -14.37 -8.00 -7.51
C GLY A 15 -13.50 -7.01 -8.29
N THR A 16 -13.68 -5.70 -8.10
CA THR A 16 -12.81 -4.69 -8.73
C THR A 16 -11.39 -4.80 -8.15
N ASN A 17 -10.41 -4.93 -9.04
CA ASN A 17 -8.99 -4.88 -8.69
C ASN A 17 -8.42 -3.52 -9.06
N ILE A 18 -7.67 -2.92 -8.14
CA ILE A 18 -6.94 -1.67 -8.35
C ILE A 18 -5.46 -2.06 -8.53
N PRO A 19 -4.95 -2.13 -9.77
CA PRO A 19 -3.55 -2.42 -10.03
C PRO A 19 -2.71 -1.20 -9.69
N LEU A 20 -1.60 -1.41 -9.00
CA LEU A 20 -0.71 -0.36 -8.50
C LEU A 20 0.72 -0.59 -8.98
N LYS A 21 1.36 0.47 -9.46
CA LYS A 21 2.76 0.42 -9.89
C LYS A 21 3.40 1.79 -9.87
N ALA A 22 4.62 1.89 -9.36
CA ALA A 22 5.48 3.05 -9.51
C ALA A 22 6.96 2.67 -9.42
N GLU A 23 7.80 3.50 -10.01
CA GLU A 23 9.25 3.49 -9.81
C GLU A 23 9.59 4.46 -8.67
N ILE A 24 10.08 3.93 -7.55
CA ILE A 24 10.27 4.71 -6.31
C ILE A 24 11.74 4.61 -5.88
N VAL A 25 12.32 5.77 -5.58
CA VAL A 25 13.67 5.85 -5.01
C VAL A 25 13.64 5.35 -3.57
N GLU A 26 14.50 4.39 -3.24
CA GLU A 26 14.65 3.84 -1.89
C GLU A 26 14.84 4.93 -0.83
N GLY A 27 14.29 4.72 0.37
CA GLY A 27 14.43 5.62 1.50
C GLY A 27 13.51 6.85 1.48
N THR A 28 12.61 6.95 0.49
CA THR A 28 11.65 8.06 0.38
C THR A 28 10.21 7.55 0.45
N GLU A 29 9.43 8.05 1.42
CA GLU A 29 8.00 7.75 1.49
C GLU A 29 7.25 8.46 0.35
N THR A 30 6.63 7.66 -0.52
CA THR A 30 5.96 8.14 -1.73
C THR A 30 4.56 7.56 -1.83
N SER A 31 3.68 8.26 -2.55
CA SER A 31 2.34 7.75 -2.86
C SER A 31 2.41 6.80 -4.06
N LEU A 32 1.88 5.59 -3.91
CA LEU A 32 1.75 4.62 -4.99
C LEU A 32 0.41 4.86 -5.71
N THR A 33 0.49 5.02 -7.02
CA THR A 33 -0.66 5.30 -7.89
C THR A 33 -1.08 4.08 -8.68
N THR A 34 -2.23 4.17 -9.33
CA THR A 34 -2.68 3.16 -10.28
C THR A 34 -1.68 2.93 -11.42
N ASP A 35 -1.57 1.68 -11.86
CA ASP A 35 -0.70 1.31 -12.97
C ASP A 35 -1.26 1.82 -14.30
N THR A 36 -0.50 2.68 -14.97
CA THR A 36 -0.86 3.30 -16.25
C THR A 36 -1.03 2.29 -17.38
N VAL A 37 -0.47 1.09 -17.26
CA VAL A 37 -0.71 -0.02 -18.21
C VAL A 37 -2.20 -0.39 -18.25
N TYR A 38 -2.89 -0.26 -17.12
CA TYR A 38 -4.30 -0.66 -16.97
C TYR A 38 -5.27 0.50 -16.79
N THR A 39 -4.81 1.66 -16.27
CA THR A 39 -5.68 2.81 -15.97
C THR A 39 -5.48 4.01 -16.89
N SER A 40 -4.62 3.91 -17.91
CA SER A 40 -4.24 4.97 -18.87
C SER A 40 -3.57 6.21 -18.27
N THR A 41 -3.90 6.58 -17.04
CA THR A 41 -3.26 7.64 -16.25
C THR A 41 -3.01 7.16 -14.82
N ALA A 42 -2.01 7.75 -14.18
CA ALA A 42 -1.68 7.49 -12.79
C ALA A 42 -2.61 8.32 -11.89
N ILE A 43 -3.44 7.66 -11.10
CA ILE A 43 -4.43 8.29 -10.21
C ILE A 43 -4.26 7.73 -8.79
N GLN A 44 -4.61 8.52 -7.79
CA GLN A 44 -4.62 8.07 -6.39
C GLN A 44 -5.74 7.04 -6.17
N VAL A 45 -5.52 6.10 -5.25
CA VAL A 45 -6.48 5.01 -4.98
C VAL A 45 -7.85 5.53 -4.56
N GLY A 46 -7.87 6.58 -3.74
CA GLY A 46 -9.09 7.20 -3.26
C GLY A 46 -9.94 7.74 -4.41
N ASP A 47 -9.32 8.41 -5.37
CA ASP A 47 -10.00 9.07 -6.49
C ASP A 47 -10.36 8.09 -7.61
N TYR A 48 -9.57 7.02 -7.79
CA TYR A 48 -9.82 5.99 -8.79
C TYR A 48 -11.06 5.14 -8.48
N ALA A 49 -11.22 4.73 -7.22
CA ALA A 49 -12.25 3.77 -6.80
C ALA A 49 -13.08 4.30 -5.62
N ILE A 50 -13.52 5.56 -5.69
CA ILE A 50 -14.33 6.20 -4.66
C ILE A 50 -15.55 5.33 -4.31
N GLY A 51 -15.80 5.14 -3.01
CA GLY A 51 -16.94 4.38 -2.50
C GLY A 51 -16.80 2.86 -2.60
N LYS A 52 -15.73 2.34 -3.21
CA LYS A 52 -15.43 0.91 -3.23
C LYS A 52 -14.83 0.47 -1.91
N THR A 53 -15.19 -0.74 -1.47
CA THR A 53 -14.69 -1.30 -0.20
C THR A 53 -13.58 -2.29 -0.47
N VAL A 54 -12.36 -1.93 -0.08
CA VAL A 54 -11.16 -2.79 -0.17
C VAL A 54 -11.20 -3.82 0.95
N THR A 55 -11.02 -5.08 0.60
CA THR A 55 -11.04 -6.22 1.54
C THR A 55 -9.73 -6.99 1.58
N HIS A 56 -8.98 -6.99 0.48
CA HIS A 56 -7.70 -7.66 0.36
C HIS A 56 -6.69 -6.71 -0.28
N GLY A 57 -5.42 -6.85 0.07
CA GLY A 57 -4.37 -6.05 -0.52
C GLY A 57 -3.00 -6.66 -0.33
N LEU A 58 -2.13 -6.47 -1.32
CA LEU A 58 -0.72 -6.83 -1.22
C LEU A 58 0.11 -5.80 -1.99
N ILE A 59 1.12 -5.24 -1.33
CA ILE A 59 2.17 -4.44 -1.98
C ILE A 59 3.47 -5.24 -1.98
N GLN A 60 4.12 -5.32 -3.14
CA GLN A 60 5.37 -6.05 -3.31
C GLN A 60 6.49 -5.11 -3.74
N PHE A 61 7.66 -5.34 -3.15
CA PHE A 61 8.85 -4.54 -3.35
C PHE A 61 9.95 -5.40 -3.98
N ALA A 62 10.72 -4.84 -4.93
CA ALA A 62 11.80 -5.58 -5.57
C ALA A 62 12.97 -5.91 -4.62
N ASN A 63 13.21 -5.08 -3.61
CA ASN A 63 14.34 -5.21 -2.67
C ASN A 63 13.84 -5.23 -1.22
N GLY A 64 14.15 -4.22 -0.41
CA GLY A 64 13.63 -4.06 0.94
C GLY A 64 12.40 -3.16 1.02
N PHE A 65 11.67 -3.26 2.13
CA PHE A 65 10.49 -2.46 2.43
C PHE A 65 10.43 -2.14 3.93
N GLN A 66 9.71 -1.09 4.28
CA GLN A 66 9.33 -0.83 5.66
C GLN A 66 7.82 -1.02 5.88
N TYR A 67 6.99 -0.33 5.10
CA TYR A 67 5.54 -0.35 5.29
C TYR A 67 4.76 0.06 4.02
N ALA A 68 3.47 -0.27 4.04
CA ALA A 68 2.46 0.24 3.12
C ALA A 68 1.15 0.51 3.89
N TYR A 69 0.50 1.65 3.64
CA TYR A 69 -0.77 1.99 4.28
C TYR A 69 -1.60 2.98 3.48
N ILE A 70 -2.90 3.00 3.75
CA ILE A 70 -3.81 4.03 3.26
C ILE A 70 -3.86 5.17 4.27
N LEU A 71 -3.49 6.37 3.83
CA LEU A 71 -3.58 7.62 4.57
C LEU A 71 -4.91 8.29 4.26
N ARG A 72 -5.64 8.66 5.31
CA ARG A 72 -6.83 9.51 5.23
C ARG A 72 -6.66 10.71 6.15
N GLN A 73 -6.64 11.91 5.59
CA GLN A 73 -6.57 13.18 6.34
C GLN A 73 -5.49 13.21 7.44
N GLY A 74 -4.31 12.67 7.17
CA GLY A 74 -3.20 12.65 8.13
C GLY A 74 -3.21 11.49 9.13
N LEU A 75 -4.18 10.58 9.06
CA LEU A 75 -4.23 9.37 9.89
C LEU A 75 -4.12 8.10 9.05
N VAL A 76 -3.46 7.09 9.61
CA VAL A 76 -3.43 5.74 9.03
C VAL A 76 -4.84 5.14 9.12
N ALA A 77 -5.48 5.00 7.98
CA ALA A 77 -6.83 4.46 7.86
C ALA A 77 -6.82 2.93 7.77
N SER A 78 -5.87 2.38 7.02
CA SER A 78 -5.66 0.93 6.94
C SER A 78 -4.20 0.59 6.62
N VAL A 79 -3.63 -0.36 7.35
CA VAL A 79 -2.33 -0.95 7.03
C VAL A 79 -2.54 -1.97 5.91
N ILE A 80 -1.66 -1.94 4.90
CA ILE A 80 -1.71 -2.87 3.79
C ILE A 80 -0.56 -3.89 3.95
N PRO A 81 -0.86 -5.20 3.85
CA PRO A 81 0.16 -6.23 3.85
C PRO A 81 1.20 -6.00 2.74
N CYS A 82 2.47 -6.23 3.08
CA CYS A 82 3.58 -6.04 2.18
C CYS A 82 4.57 -7.21 2.24
N CYS A 83 5.27 -7.45 1.14
CA CYS A 83 6.35 -8.42 1.07
C CYS A 83 7.36 -8.08 -0.03
N VAL A 84 8.45 -8.84 -0.11
CA VAL A 84 9.35 -8.79 -1.27
C VAL A 84 8.76 -9.59 -2.43
N ASN A 85 9.11 -9.22 -3.66
CA ASN A 85 8.65 -9.91 -4.87
C ASN A 85 8.94 -11.42 -4.77
N GLY A 86 7.91 -12.24 -5.03
CA GLY A 86 7.99 -13.70 -4.96
C GLY A 86 7.79 -14.32 -3.57
N ALA A 87 7.69 -13.53 -2.49
CA ALA A 87 7.50 -14.06 -1.14
C ALA A 87 6.04 -14.42 -0.80
N SER A 88 5.07 -13.93 -1.56
CA SER A 88 3.65 -14.29 -1.41
C SER A 88 3.05 -14.65 -2.76
N THR A 89 2.20 -15.68 -2.75
CA THR A 89 1.40 -16.12 -3.90
C THR A 89 -0.09 -15.74 -3.77
N ALA A 90 -0.48 -15.18 -2.63
CA ALA A 90 -1.86 -14.79 -2.33
C ALA A 90 -1.97 -13.32 -1.93
N THR A 91 -3.14 -12.73 -2.16
CA THR A 91 -3.49 -11.39 -1.68
C THR A 91 -4.21 -11.52 -0.33
N PRO A 92 -3.53 -11.25 0.80
CA PRO A 92 -4.10 -11.43 2.12
C PRO A 92 -5.26 -10.47 2.40
N ARG A 93 -6.16 -10.91 3.27
CA ARG A 93 -7.28 -10.10 3.75
C ARG A 93 -6.76 -8.99 4.66
N LEU A 94 -7.34 -7.81 4.54
CA LEU A 94 -7.09 -6.71 5.47
C LEU A 94 -7.66 -7.03 6.86
N TRP A 95 -7.10 -6.41 7.90
CA TRP A 95 -7.61 -6.52 9.26
C TRP A 95 -9.10 -6.14 9.35
N ALA A 96 -9.44 -5.00 8.76
CA ALA A 96 -10.81 -4.52 8.61
C ALA A 96 -10.99 -4.00 7.18
N PRO A 97 -12.10 -4.33 6.50
CA PRO A 97 -12.43 -3.72 5.22
C PRO A 97 -12.51 -2.20 5.34
N ILE A 98 -12.11 -1.49 4.28
CA ILE A 98 -12.14 -0.03 4.24
C ILE A 98 -12.80 0.46 2.96
N THR A 99 -13.80 1.33 3.10
CA THR A 99 -14.41 2.02 1.97
C THR A 99 -13.57 3.25 1.62
N LEU A 100 -13.12 3.30 0.37
CA LEU A 100 -12.29 4.39 -0.16
C LEU A 100 -13.10 5.69 -0.28
N MET A 101 -12.44 6.79 0.04
CA MET A 101 -12.95 8.15 -0.06
C MET A 101 -12.01 8.98 -0.93
N ALA A 102 -12.55 10.04 -1.55
CA ALA A 102 -11.74 10.98 -2.31
C ALA A 102 -10.61 11.55 -1.43
N GLY A 103 -9.41 11.65 -2.01
CA GLY A 103 -8.21 12.08 -1.28
C GLY A 103 -7.53 11.02 -0.40
N ASP A 104 -7.98 9.76 -0.41
CA ASP A 104 -7.21 8.66 0.19
C ASP A 104 -5.96 8.37 -0.64
N LEU A 105 -4.82 8.30 0.04
CA LEU A 105 -3.51 8.05 -0.57
C LEU A 105 -2.95 6.72 -0.09
N LEU A 106 -2.43 5.89 -1.00
CA LEU A 106 -1.66 4.71 -0.60
C LEU A 106 -0.18 5.09 -0.49
N ARG A 107 0.33 5.18 0.74
CA ARG A 107 1.71 5.54 1.05
C ARG A 107 2.54 4.28 1.20
N VAL A 108 3.73 4.30 0.63
CA VAL A 108 4.71 3.20 0.70
C VAL A 108 6.10 3.75 0.95
N MET A 109 6.93 2.95 1.62
CA MET A 109 8.35 3.22 1.78
C MET A 109 9.15 1.96 1.45
N ASN A 110 9.83 2.00 0.31
CA ASN A 110 10.85 1.02 -0.04
C ASN A 110 12.18 1.41 0.62
N GLN A 111 13.04 0.43 0.86
CA GLN A 111 14.33 0.67 1.49
C GLN A 111 15.41 -0.24 0.92
N THR A 112 16.64 0.23 0.96
CA THR A 112 17.81 -0.63 0.69
C THR A 112 17.83 -1.77 1.71
N ALA A 113 17.93 -3.03 1.24
CA ALA A 113 17.87 -4.20 2.12
C ALA A 113 18.97 -4.23 3.20
N ALA A 114 20.12 -3.63 2.93
CA ALA A 114 21.23 -3.54 3.89
C ALA A 114 20.93 -2.66 5.11
N ASP A 115 20.01 -1.69 4.98
CA ASP A 115 19.66 -0.76 6.06
C ASP A 115 18.79 -1.41 7.14
N ARG A 116 18.14 -2.56 6.83
CA ARG A 116 17.39 -3.41 7.79
C ARG A 116 16.36 -2.66 8.66
N GLY A 117 15.77 -1.60 8.12
CA GLY A 117 14.72 -0.84 8.78
C GLY A 117 13.45 -1.68 8.87
N ALA A 118 12.76 -1.55 9.99
CA ALA A 118 11.53 -2.28 10.24
C ALA A 118 10.41 -1.34 10.63
N ALA A 119 9.17 -1.78 10.47
CA ALA A 119 8.02 -1.06 10.99
C ALA A 119 7.09 -2.01 11.73
N LEU A 120 6.70 -1.62 12.93
CA LEU A 120 5.66 -2.29 13.69
C LEU A 120 4.31 -1.74 13.23
N CYS A 121 3.51 -2.60 12.61
CA CYS A 121 2.12 -2.32 12.29
C CYS A 121 1.22 -2.94 13.34
N TYR A 122 0.36 -2.14 13.99
CA TYR A 122 -0.46 -2.61 15.10
C TYR A 122 -1.84 -1.96 15.14
N VAL A 123 -2.78 -2.63 15.80
CA VAL A 123 -4.13 -2.13 16.06
C VAL A 123 -4.26 -1.82 17.54
N THR A 124 -4.72 -0.61 17.87
CA THR A 124 -4.93 -0.21 19.26
C THR A 124 -6.19 -0.85 19.85
N ASN A 125 -6.34 -0.77 21.17
CA ASN A 125 -7.56 -1.21 21.87
C ASN A 125 -8.84 -0.49 21.43
N ARG A 126 -8.73 0.65 20.72
CA ARG A 126 -9.86 1.38 20.12
C ARG A 126 -10.10 0.98 18.66
N GLY A 127 -9.48 -0.09 18.18
CA GLY A 127 -9.59 -0.57 16.80
C GLY A 127 -8.89 0.30 15.77
N THR A 128 -8.03 1.24 16.21
CA THR A 128 -7.35 2.16 15.29
C THR A 128 -6.01 1.57 14.85
N GLN A 129 -5.74 1.57 13.55
CA GLN A 129 -4.47 1.09 13.01
C GLN A 129 -3.37 2.15 13.11
N ARG A 130 -2.13 1.72 13.40
CA ARG A 130 -0.95 2.57 13.59
C ARG A 130 0.30 1.87 13.07
N ILE A 131 1.30 2.68 12.74
CA ILE A 131 2.62 2.24 12.30
C ILE A 131 3.68 2.99 13.11
N ALA A 132 4.71 2.29 13.57
CA ALA A 132 5.90 2.86 14.18
C ALA A 132 7.14 2.25 13.54
N THR A 133 8.03 3.08 13.00
CA THR A 133 9.31 2.66 12.40
C THR A 133 10.35 2.40 13.50
N VAL A 134 11.23 1.43 13.27
CA VAL A 134 12.29 0.97 14.17
C VAL A 134 13.63 0.98 13.44
#